data_AF-A0A0B2VLI2-F1
#
_entry.id   AF-A0A0B2VLI2-F1
#
_cell.length_a   1.000
_cell.length_b   1.000
_cell.length_c   1.000
_cell.angle_alpha   90.00
_cell.angle_beta   90.00
_cell.angle_gamma   90.00
#
_symmetry.space_group_name_H-M   'P 1'
#
loop_
_entity.id
_entity.type
_entity.pdbx_description
1 polymer ?
#
loop_
_entity_poly.entity_id
_entity_poly.type
_entity_poly.pdbx_seq_one_letter_code
_entity_poly.pdbx_strand_id
1 'polypeptide(L)'
;MVVKTGLGLNVHRAQLQKRSGVALHPKYGGYFAYRGVFVFPNVRLPSTFKEKRAAMLLDTVEKQEEAIALYNHHWWDGKYRDCGNPVEKYSDLQLKYFSTLPEQRWPIIAHWFQ
;
A
#
# COMPACT_ATOMS: atom_id res chain seq x y z
N MET A 1 30.87 16.19 -43.79
CA MET A 1 31.78 15.02 -43.78
C MET A 1 32.48 14.98 -42.43
N VAL A 2 31.91 14.26 -41.45
CA VAL A 2 32.59 13.71 -40.25
C VAL A 2 31.80 12.47 -39.85
N VAL A 3 32.54 11.48 -39.39
CA VAL A 3 32.32 10.03 -39.41
C VAL A 3 31.40 9.55 -38.28
N LYS A 4 30.54 8.57 -38.59
CA LYS A 4 29.83 7.73 -37.61
C LYS A 4 30.85 6.91 -36.83
N THR A 5 30.90 7.04 -35.51
CA THR A 5 31.35 5.94 -34.64
C THR A 5 30.11 5.33 -33.99
N GLY A 6 29.84 4.09 -34.39
CA GLY A 6 28.79 3.28 -33.82
C GLY A 6 29.17 2.82 -32.42
N LEU A 7 28.24 2.98 -31.49
CA LEU A 7 27.98 2.03 -30.43
C LEU A 7 26.47 2.00 -30.30
N GLY A 8 25.86 1.01 -30.98
CA GLY A 8 24.49 0.63 -30.76
C GLY A 8 24.35 0.09 -29.35
N LEU A 9 24.24 0.99 -28.38
CA LEU A 9 23.63 0.66 -27.11
C LEU A 9 22.15 0.42 -27.42
N ASN A 10 21.79 -0.86 -27.52
CA ASN A 10 20.43 -1.31 -27.28
C ASN A 10 20.04 -0.79 -25.90
N VAL A 11 19.49 0.42 -25.87
CA VAL A 11 18.77 0.93 -24.73
C VAL A 11 17.45 0.17 -24.74
N HIS A 12 17.51 -1.11 -24.33
CA HIS A 12 16.36 -1.72 -23.69
C HIS A 12 15.98 -0.71 -22.62
N ARG A 13 14.88 0.01 -22.84
CA ARG A 13 14.13 0.64 -21.75
C ARG A 13 13.96 -0.48 -20.73
N ALA A 14 14.84 -0.55 -19.74
CA ALA A 14 14.51 -1.16 -18.48
C ALA A 14 13.28 -0.36 -18.06
N GLN A 15 12.10 -0.92 -18.29
CA GLN A 15 10.89 -0.41 -17.69
C GLN A 15 11.21 -0.35 -16.22
N LEU A 16 11.41 0.86 -15.68
CA LEU A 16 11.52 1.08 -14.26
C LEU A 16 10.25 0.50 -13.66
N GLN A 17 10.31 -0.75 -13.20
CA GLN A 17 9.24 -1.40 -12.47
C GLN A 17 8.98 -0.51 -11.27
N LYS A 18 7.85 0.22 -11.30
CA LYS A 18 7.48 1.16 -10.24
C LYS A 18 7.19 0.34 -8.98
N ARG A 19 8.19 0.24 -8.11
CA ARG A 19 8.06 -0.34 -6.79
C ARG A 19 7.29 0.63 -5.89
N SER A 20 6.10 0.23 -5.47
CA SER A 20 5.24 1.02 -4.58
C SER A 20 5.55 0.72 -3.12
N GLY A 21 5.53 1.75 -2.28
CA GLY A 21 5.58 1.59 -0.83
C GLY A 21 4.24 1.10 -0.26
N VAL A 22 4.28 0.59 0.97
CA VAL A 22 3.10 0.15 1.72
C VAL A 22 3.14 0.72 3.14
N ALA A 23 2.00 1.15 3.65
CA ALA A 23 1.86 1.61 5.04
C ALA A 23 1.26 0.49 5.90
N LEU A 24 1.75 0.36 7.12
CA LEU A 24 1.27 -0.61 8.10
C LEU A 24 0.85 0.13 9.38
N HIS A 25 -0.38 -0.09 9.82
CA HIS A 25 -0.93 0.50 11.04
C HIS A 25 -0.52 -0.35 12.26
N PRO A 26 -0.08 0.25 13.39
CA PRO A 26 0.38 -0.52 14.56
C PRO A 26 -0.63 -1.52 15.14
N LYS A 27 -1.92 -1.24 14.96
CA LYS A 27 -3.01 -2.13 15.40
C LYS A 27 -3.53 -3.05 14.30
N TYR A 28 -3.50 -2.61 13.04
CA TYR A 28 -4.24 -3.24 11.94
C TYR A 28 -3.35 -3.79 10.85
N GLY A 29 -2.02 -3.64 10.92
CA GLY A 29 -1.13 -4.00 9.81
C GLY A 29 -1.59 -3.30 8.52
N GLY A 30 -1.78 -4.07 7.45
CA GLY A 30 -2.37 -3.57 6.19
C GLY A 30 -3.90 -3.72 6.10
N TYR A 31 -4.60 -4.11 7.16
CA TYR A 31 -6.07 -4.17 7.22
C TYR A 31 -6.69 -2.78 7.46
N PHE A 32 -6.25 -1.79 6.69
CA PHE A 32 -6.85 -0.46 6.65
C PHE A 32 -6.70 0.15 5.25
N ALA A 33 -7.32 1.30 5.04
CA ALA A 33 -7.09 2.13 3.86
C ALA A 33 -7.17 3.60 4.25
N TYR A 34 -6.30 4.42 3.67
CA TYR A 34 -6.48 5.87 3.69
C TYR A 34 -7.75 6.24 2.94
N ARG A 35 -8.50 7.22 3.46
CA ARG A 35 -9.76 7.68 2.85
C ARG A 35 -9.68 9.08 2.29
N GLY A 36 -8.88 9.94 2.90
CA GLY A 36 -8.69 11.31 2.47
C GLY A 36 -7.93 12.11 3.50
N VAL A 37 -7.79 13.40 3.22
CA VAL A 37 -7.16 14.38 4.09
C VAL A 37 -8.11 15.57 4.26
N PHE A 38 -8.16 16.13 5.47
CA PHE A 38 -8.83 17.40 5.71
C PHE A 38 -7.80 18.51 5.70
N VAL A 39 -8.03 19.53 4.88
CA VAL A 39 -7.13 20.69 4.76
C VAL A 39 -7.88 21.92 5.26
N PHE A 40 -7.25 22.64 6.18
CA PHE A 40 -7.79 23.87 6.77
C PHE A 40 -6.91 25.06 6.34
N PRO A 41 -7.26 25.76 5.24
CA PRO A 41 -6.35 26.73 4.61
C PRO A 41 -5.92 27.88 5.52
N ASN A 42 -6.77 28.23 6.47
CA ASN A 42 -6.60 29.37 7.38
C ASN A 42 -6.09 28.96 8.78
N VAL A 43 -5.91 27.66 9.04
CA VAL A 43 -5.33 27.19 10.29
C VAL A 43 -3.82 27.14 10.13
N ARG A 44 -3.11 27.71 11.10
CA ARG A 44 -1.65 27.67 11.18
C ARG A 44 -1.26 26.98 12.47
N LEU A 45 -0.37 26.00 12.37
CA LEU A 45 0.22 25.36 13.55
C LEU A 45 1.35 26.25 14.09
N PRO A 46 1.57 26.28 15.42
CA PRO A 46 2.72 26.96 16.00
C PRO A 46 4.03 26.40 15.43
N SER A 47 5.08 27.23 15.37
CA SER A 47 6.42 26.78 14.93
C SER A 47 7.02 25.67 15.80
N THR A 48 6.52 25.51 17.02
CA THR A 48 6.92 24.48 17.98
C THR A 48 6.19 23.15 17.78
N PHE A 49 5.16 23.10 16.92
CA PHE A 49 4.41 21.88 16.68
C PHE A 49 5.30 20.81 16.04
N LYS A 50 5.25 19.60 16.57
CA LYS A 50 5.95 18.42 16.03
C LYS A 50 4.94 17.31 15.82
N GLU A 51 4.86 16.81 14.59
CA GLU A 51 4.05 15.64 14.29
C GLU A 51 4.62 14.41 15.00
N LYS A 52 3.72 13.55 15.50
CA LYS A 52 4.11 12.26 16.08
C LYS A 52 4.62 11.36 14.96
N ARG A 53 5.83 10.84 15.12
CA ARG A 53 6.37 9.85 14.16
C ARG A 53 5.57 8.56 14.20
N ALA A 54 5.35 7.97 13.02
CA ALA A 54 4.82 6.62 12.91
C ALA A 54 5.76 5.61 13.59
N ALA A 55 5.19 4.58 14.21
CA ALA A 55 5.97 3.51 14.82
C ALA A 55 6.65 2.66 13.73
N MET A 56 7.92 2.30 13.92
CA MET A 56 8.62 1.36 13.06
C MET A 56 8.21 -0.07 13.44
N LEU A 57 7.30 -0.68 12.67
CA LEU A 57 6.78 -2.03 12.95
C LEU A 57 7.69 -3.15 12.41
N LEU A 58 8.48 -2.84 11.38
CA LEU A 58 9.38 -3.77 10.72
C LEU A 58 10.82 -3.35 11.02
N ASP A 59 11.42 -4.02 11.99
CA ASP A 59 12.71 -3.71 12.60
C ASP A 59 13.93 -4.16 11.80
N THR A 60 13.73 -4.95 10.75
CA THR A 60 14.82 -5.39 9.85
C THR A 60 14.53 -5.06 8.40
N VAL A 61 15.59 -4.95 7.59
CA VAL A 61 15.49 -4.69 6.16
C VAL A 61 14.77 -5.83 5.45
N GLU A 62 15.01 -7.07 5.88
CA GLU A 62 14.40 -8.27 5.29
C GLU A 62 12.88 -8.25 5.46
N LYS A 63 12.38 -7.89 6.65
CA LYS A 63 10.93 -7.74 6.89
C LYS A 63 10.32 -6.63 6.05
N GLN A 64 11.04 -5.52 5.88
CA GLN A 64 10.60 -4.40 5.03
C GLN A 64 10.53 -4.82 3.56
N GLU A 65 11.57 -5.51 3.07
CA GLU A 65 11.62 -6.04 1.72
C GLU A 65 10.54 -7.08 1.45
N GLU A 66 10.26 -7.97 2.40
CA GLU A 66 9.16 -8.94 2.33
C GLU A 66 7.81 -8.24 2.20
N ALA A 67 7.51 -7.26 3.07
CA ALA A 67 6.25 -6.52 3.03
C ALA A 67 6.06 -5.80 1.69
N ILE A 68 7.13 -5.18 1.17
CA ILE A 68 7.09 -4.50 -0.12
C ILE A 68 6.94 -5.52 -1.27
N ALA A 69 7.63 -6.66 -1.24
CA ALA A 69 7.52 -7.69 -2.26
C ALA A 69 6.11 -8.29 -2.30
N LEU A 70 5.52 -8.63 -1.15
CA LEU A 70 4.15 -9.11 -1.03
C LEU A 70 3.15 -8.08 -1.58
N TYR A 71 3.34 -6.80 -1.26
CA TYR A 71 2.44 -5.75 -1.77
C TYR A 71 2.56 -5.55 -3.28
N ASN A 72 3.76 -5.58 -3.84
CA ASN A 72 3.94 -5.31 -5.28
C ASN A 72 3.61 -6.53 -6.16
N HIS A 73 3.84 -7.75 -5.67
CA HIS A 73 3.73 -8.96 -6.47
C HIS A 73 2.60 -9.90 -6.07
N HIS A 74 1.99 -9.71 -4.89
CA HIS A 74 0.99 -10.64 -4.34
C HIS A 74 -0.14 -9.93 -3.58
N TRP A 75 -0.43 -8.65 -3.85
CA TRP A 75 -1.43 -7.88 -3.08
C TRP A 75 -2.83 -8.52 -3.01
N TRP A 76 -3.20 -9.30 -4.04
CA TRP A 76 -4.51 -9.94 -4.13
C TRP A 76 -4.72 -11.06 -3.12
N ASP A 77 -3.64 -11.70 -2.64
CA ASP A 77 -3.75 -12.73 -1.59
C ASP A 77 -3.85 -12.13 -0.18
N GLY A 78 -3.57 -10.82 -0.07
CA GLY A 78 -3.73 -10.05 1.16
C GLY A 78 -2.67 -10.29 2.23
N LYS A 79 -1.67 -11.16 2.03
CA LYS A 79 -0.69 -11.54 3.07
C LYS A 79 0.17 -10.38 3.55
N TYR A 80 0.42 -9.38 2.68
CA TYR A 80 1.13 -8.16 3.10
C TYR A 80 0.44 -7.45 4.28
N ARG A 81 -0.86 -7.68 4.48
CA ARG A 81 -1.62 -7.05 5.57
C ARG A 81 -1.26 -7.61 6.95
N ASP A 82 -0.69 -8.82 7.01
CA ASP A 82 -0.23 -9.45 8.23
C ASP A 82 1.15 -8.96 8.68
N CYS A 83 1.90 -8.28 7.80
CA CYS A 83 3.17 -7.66 8.18
C CYS A 83 2.97 -6.67 9.32
N GLY A 84 3.79 -6.79 10.37
CA GLY A 84 3.69 -5.95 11.57
C GLY A 84 2.74 -6.47 12.66
N ASN A 85 2.31 -7.74 12.59
CA ASN A 85 1.54 -8.44 13.64
C ASN A 85 0.24 -7.71 14.04
N PRO A 86 -0.73 -7.56 13.11
CA PRO A 86 -1.99 -6.90 13.40
C PRO A 86 -2.77 -7.60 14.52
N VAL A 87 -3.36 -6.79 15.40
CA VAL A 87 -4.25 -7.24 16.47
C VAL A 87 -5.67 -7.46 15.94
N GLU A 88 -6.12 -6.58 15.04
CA GLU A 88 -7.44 -6.62 14.44
C GLU A 88 -7.34 -6.66 12.91
N LYS A 89 -8.14 -7.53 12.30
CA LYS A 89 -8.15 -7.80 10.87
C LYS A 89 -9.55 -7.57 10.29
N TYR A 90 -9.62 -7.46 8.97
CA TYR A 90 -10.91 -7.55 8.28
C TYR A 90 -11.55 -8.91 8.53
N SER A 91 -12.88 -8.93 8.65
CA SER A 91 -13.62 -10.19 8.71
C SER A 91 -13.55 -10.94 7.37
N ASP A 92 -13.82 -12.24 7.39
CA ASP A 92 -13.87 -13.06 6.17
C ASP A 92 -14.84 -12.48 5.13
N LEU A 93 -15.99 -11.97 5.60
CA LEU A 93 -16.98 -11.33 4.73
C LEU A 93 -16.44 -10.03 4.11
N GLN A 94 -15.72 -9.21 4.89
CA GLN A 94 -15.11 -7.98 4.39
C GLN A 94 -13.95 -8.26 3.42
N LEU A 95 -13.15 -9.29 3.67
CA LEU A 95 -12.12 -9.76 2.74
C LEU A 95 -12.73 -10.23 1.42
N LYS A 96 -13.77 -11.08 1.50
CA LYS A 96 -14.54 -11.52 0.33
C LYS A 96 -15.11 -10.34 -0.45
N TYR A 97 -15.67 -9.35 0.25
CA TYR A 97 -16.20 -8.14 -0.37
C TYR A 97 -15.12 -7.37 -1.15
N PHE A 98 -13.95 -7.11 -0.55
CA PHE A 98 -12.89 -6.35 -1.22
C PHE A 98 -12.12 -7.12 -2.30
N SER A 99 -11.99 -8.44 -2.18
CA SER A 99 -11.40 -9.29 -3.22
C SER A 99 -12.34 -9.53 -4.40
N THR A 100 -13.65 -9.32 -4.21
CA THR A 100 -14.64 -9.37 -5.28
C THR A 100 -14.63 -8.08 -6.10
N LEU A 101 -14.83 -8.22 -7.42
CA LEU A 101 -14.95 -7.11 -8.34
C LEU A 101 -16.08 -6.16 -7.92
N PRO A 102 -15.92 -4.83 -8.03
CA PRO A 102 -16.90 -3.85 -7.56
C PRO A 102 -18.35 -4.13 -7.97
N GLU A 103 -18.57 -4.54 -9.21
CA GLU A 103 -19.88 -4.86 -9.79
C GLU A 103 -20.56 -6.09 -9.14
N GLN A 104 -19.79 -6.98 -8.51
CA GLN A 104 -20.26 -8.23 -7.91
C GLN A 104 -20.40 -8.15 -6.38
N ARG A 105 -20.16 -6.97 -5.80
CA ARG A 105 -20.12 -6.79 -4.34
C ARG A 105 -21.50 -6.76 -3.67
N TRP A 106 -22.52 -6.25 -4.35
CA TRP A 106 -23.86 -6.11 -3.78
C TRP A 106 -24.48 -7.43 -3.30
N PRO A 107 -24.47 -8.52 -4.10
CA PRO A 107 -24.99 -9.81 -3.65
C PRO A 107 -24.35 -10.34 -2.36
N ILE A 108 -23.09 -9.99 -2.08
CA ILE A 108 -22.36 -10.45 -0.88
C ILE A 108 -22.99 -9.90 0.40
N ILE A 109 -23.48 -8.66 0.36
CA ILE A 109 -24.03 -7.96 1.54
C ILE A 109 -25.54 -7.79 1.50
N ALA A 110 -26.22 -8.29 0.45
CA ALA A 110 -27.67 -8.12 0.29
C ALA A 110 -28.48 -8.64 1.49
N HIS A 111 -28.01 -9.71 2.14
CA HIS A 111 -28.64 -10.30 3.33
C HIS A 111 -28.66 -9.36 4.57
N TRP A 112 -27.89 -8.28 4.58
CA TRP A 112 -27.95 -7.27 5.66
C TRP A 112 -29.18 -6.35 5.58
N PHE A 113 -29.87 -6.36 4.45
CA PHE A 113 -31.00 -5.49 4.15
C PHE A 113 -32.32 -6.25 4.02
N GLN A 114 -32.34 -7.51 4.47
CA GLN A 114 -33.53 -8.36 4.58
C GLN A 114 -34.08 -8.26 6.00
#